data_AF-A0A975TM06-F1
#
_entry.id   AF-A0A975TM06-F1
#
_cell.length_a   1.000
_cell.length_b   1.000
_cell.length_c   1.000
_cell.angle_alpha   90.00
_cell.angle_beta   90.00
_cell.angle_gamma   90.00
#
_symmetry.space_group_name_H-M   'P 1'
#
loop_
_entity.id
_entity.type
_entity.pdbx_description
1 polymer ?
#
loop_
_entity_poly.entity_id
_entity_poly.type
_entity_poly.pdbx_seq_one_letter_code
_entity_poly.pdbx_strand_id
1 'polypeptide(L)'
;MSVDTPRRIVLLRHAKADWPDVPDHERPLADRGRADASVAGRRIAGSGLVADLALCSTAARTRETWKLAVHELPVRPRTVYEDRLYDATLGDLFALVNETSDDVNDLILIGHNPGMHALADALSGEAEGDTIGRMTRSGFPAASLAVIAFNGSWKSVEHGVGRLVDFWTPRG
;
A
#
# COMPACT_ATOMS: atom_id res chain seq x y z
N MET A 1 17.60 -21.75 16.06
CA MET A 1 17.35 -20.32 15.79
C MET A 1 16.55 -20.28 14.51
N SER A 2 15.25 -19.96 14.60
CA SER A 2 14.45 -19.76 13.39
C SER A 2 15.06 -18.57 12.67
N VAL A 3 15.42 -18.74 11.41
CA VAL A 3 15.80 -17.60 10.58
C VAL A 3 14.54 -16.75 10.49
N ASP A 4 14.54 -15.55 11.06
CA ASP A 4 13.42 -14.62 10.92
C ASP A 4 13.17 -14.46 9.43
N THR A 5 12.01 -14.91 8.96
CA THR A 5 11.65 -14.75 7.56
C THR A 5 11.17 -13.30 7.41
N PRO A 6 11.86 -12.48 6.60
CA PRO A 6 11.48 -11.09 6.45
C PRO A 6 10.10 -10.99 5.82
N ARG A 7 9.22 -10.20 6.45
CA ARG A 7 7.88 -9.87 5.96
C ARG A 7 7.91 -8.57 5.19
N ARG A 8 6.95 -8.38 4.29
CA ARG A 8 6.82 -7.11 3.56
C ARG A 8 5.42 -6.56 3.63
N ILE A 9 5.34 -5.24 3.75
CA ILE A 9 4.11 -4.48 3.57
C ILE A 9 4.26 -3.53 2.39
N VAL A 10 3.32 -3.61 1.47
CA VAL A 10 3.19 -2.69 0.34
C VAL A 10 2.07 -1.72 0.65
N LEU A 11 2.39 -0.43 0.67
CA LEU A 11 1.42 0.63 0.88
C LEU A 11 1.12 1.29 -0.45
N LEU A 12 -0.11 1.12 -0.96
CA LEU A 12 -0.56 1.70 -2.21
C LEU A 12 -1.64 2.75 -1.92
N ARG A 13 -1.35 4.01 -2.26
CA ARG A 13 -2.42 5.02 -2.32
C ARG A 13 -3.24 4.79 -3.58
N HIS A 14 -4.56 4.94 -3.49
CA HIS A 14 -5.43 4.91 -4.65
C HIS A 14 -4.94 5.82 -5.80
N ALA A 15 -5.21 5.41 -7.03
CA ALA A 15 -4.89 6.19 -8.21
C ALA A 15 -5.82 7.42 -8.36
N LYS A 16 -5.51 8.30 -9.32
CA LYS A 16 -6.23 9.57 -9.48
C LYS A 16 -7.73 9.34 -9.65
N ALA A 17 -8.51 9.81 -8.69
CA ALA A 17 -9.98 9.79 -8.73
C ALA A 17 -10.53 10.93 -9.59
N ASP A 18 -11.70 10.69 -10.18
CA ASP A 18 -12.51 11.68 -10.88
C ASP A 18 -13.39 12.46 -9.88
N TRP A 19 -14.10 13.48 -10.38
CA TRP A 19 -14.99 14.35 -9.59
C TRP A 19 -16.38 14.53 -10.23
N PRO A 20 -17.16 13.44 -10.43
CA PRO A 20 -18.56 13.56 -10.79
C PRO A 20 -19.42 13.95 -9.59
N ASP A 21 -20.70 14.29 -9.84
CA ASP A 21 -21.69 14.60 -8.81
C ASP A 21 -22.22 13.32 -8.13
N VAL A 22 -21.37 12.71 -7.28
CA VAL A 22 -21.64 11.50 -6.49
C VAL A 22 -21.03 11.64 -5.09
N PRO A 23 -21.49 10.85 -4.09
CA PRO A 23 -20.85 10.82 -2.77
C PRO A 23 -19.35 10.50 -2.85
N ASP A 24 -18.52 11.04 -1.96
CA ASP A 24 -17.05 10.88 -2.06
C ASP A 24 -16.61 9.40 -2.16
N HIS A 25 -17.23 8.54 -1.36
CA HIS A 25 -16.94 7.10 -1.33
C HIS A 25 -17.20 6.41 -2.68
N GLU A 26 -18.14 6.93 -3.48
CA GLU A 26 -18.53 6.39 -4.78
C GLU A 26 -17.72 6.95 -5.95
N ARG A 27 -16.84 7.92 -5.70
CA ARG A 27 -16.05 8.55 -6.77
C ARG A 27 -15.17 7.53 -7.50
N PRO A 28 -15.30 7.42 -8.83
CA PRO A 28 -14.51 6.48 -9.63
C PRO A 28 -13.10 7.02 -9.89
N LEU A 29 -12.26 6.22 -10.54
CA LEU A 29 -11.02 6.70 -11.12
C LEU A 29 -11.26 7.59 -12.35
N ALA A 30 -10.37 8.57 -12.53
CA ALA A 30 -10.21 9.25 -13.81
C ALA A 30 -9.44 8.34 -14.78
N ASP A 31 -9.52 8.62 -16.10
CA ASP A 31 -8.85 7.80 -17.12
C ASP A 31 -7.34 7.66 -16.89
N ARG A 32 -6.66 8.76 -16.50
CA ARG A 32 -5.25 8.71 -16.13
C ARG A 32 -5.02 7.82 -14.90
N GLY A 33 -5.90 7.88 -13.92
CA GLY A 33 -5.84 7.03 -12.73
C GLY A 33 -5.93 5.54 -13.06
N ARG A 34 -6.76 5.17 -14.04
CA ARG A 34 -6.85 3.78 -14.52
C ARG A 34 -5.53 3.30 -15.10
N ALA A 35 -4.89 4.12 -15.95
CA ALA A 35 -3.59 3.79 -16.52
C ALA A 35 -2.50 3.65 -15.44
N ASP A 36 -2.45 4.60 -14.49
CA ASP A 36 -1.48 4.59 -13.40
C ASP A 36 -1.67 3.39 -12.45
N ALA A 37 -2.92 2.96 -12.22
CA ALA A 37 -3.22 1.79 -11.40
C ALA A 37 -2.64 0.49 -11.99
N SER A 38 -2.75 0.30 -13.31
CA SER A 38 -2.09 -0.83 -13.99
C SER A 38 -0.56 -0.73 -13.91
N VAL A 39 0.02 0.47 -14.03
CA VAL A 39 1.47 0.64 -13.84
C VAL A 39 1.89 0.26 -12.42
N ALA A 40 1.14 0.67 -11.40
CA ALA A 40 1.39 0.30 -10.01
C ALA A 40 1.35 -1.24 -9.83
N GLY A 41 0.39 -1.93 -10.45
CA GLY A 41 0.35 -3.39 -10.48
C GLY A 41 1.62 -4.03 -11.06
N ARG A 42 2.11 -3.55 -12.20
CA ARG A 42 3.38 -4.03 -12.78
C ARG A 42 4.59 -3.76 -11.88
N ARG A 43 4.59 -2.63 -11.17
CA ARG A 43 5.64 -2.31 -10.19
C ARG A 43 5.63 -3.28 -9.02
N ILE A 44 4.46 -3.60 -8.49
CA ILE A 44 4.28 -4.61 -7.45
C ILE A 44 4.80 -5.96 -7.95
N ALA A 45 4.37 -6.42 -9.13
CA ALA A 45 4.85 -7.66 -9.73
C ALA A 45 6.38 -7.69 -9.94
N GLY A 46 6.97 -6.56 -10.35
CA GLY A 46 8.40 -6.44 -10.59
C GLY A 46 9.28 -6.38 -9.34
N SER A 47 8.70 -6.22 -8.14
CA SER A 47 9.44 -6.22 -6.87
C SER A 47 9.86 -7.62 -6.40
N GLY A 48 9.34 -8.67 -7.04
CA GLY A 48 9.57 -10.06 -6.65
C GLY A 48 8.75 -10.53 -5.44
N LEU A 49 7.86 -9.69 -4.91
CA LEU A 49 6.95 -10.05 -3.83
C LEU A 49 5.83 -10.97 -4.34
N VAL A 50 5.35 -11.87 -3.49
CA VAL A 50 4.17 -12.70 -3.76
C VAL A 50 3.22 -12.49 -2.59
N ALA A 51 2.31 -11.53 -2.74
CA ALA A 51 1.37 -11.18 -1.69
C ALA A 51 0.47 -12.36 -1.33
N ASP A 52 0.26 -12.57 -0.04
CA ASP A 52 -0.72 -13.52 0.48
C ASP A 52 -2.07 -12.85 0.71
N LEU A 53 -2.04 -11.58 1.14
CA LEU A 53 -3.21 -10.80 1.51
C LEU A 53 -3.15 -9.37 0.94
N ALA A 54 -4.27 -8.92 0.41
CA ALA A 54 -4.53 -7.52 0.10
C ALA A 54 -5.72 -7.03 0.94
N LEU A 55 -5.50 -5.95 1.70
CA LEU A 55 -6.53 -5.20 2.41
C LEU A 55 -6.82 -3.92 1.63
N CYS A 56 -8.07 -3.73 1.20
CA CYS A 56 -8.44 -2.64 0.31
C CYS A 56 -9.60 -1.85 0.91
N SER A 57 -9.46 -0.52 1.00
CA SER A 57 -10.57 0.35 1.39
C SER A 57 -11.78 0.13 0.48
N THR A 58 -12.96 0.26 1.05
CA THR A 58 -14.23 0.03 0.35
C THR A 58 -14.60 1.12 -0.66
N ALA A 59 -13.93 2.28 -0.67
CA ALA A 59 -14.22 3.33 -1.64
C ALA A 59 -14.05 2.87 -3.10
N ALA A 60 -14.88 3.38 -4.01
CA ALA A 60 -14.88 3.00 -5.41
C ALA A 60 -13.50 3.18 -6.07
N ARG A 61 -12.85 4.33 -5.85
CA ARG A 61 -11.49 4.61 -6.33
C ARG A 61 -10.42 3.63 -5.85
N THR A 62 -10.47 3.15 -4.59
CA THR A 62 -9.52 2.16 -4.08
C THR A 62 -9.80 0.79 -4.67
N ARG A 63 -11.07 0.38 -4.73
CA ARG A 63 -11.50 -0.88 -5.36
C ARG A 63 -11.12 -0.94 -6.83
N GLU A 64 -11.33 0.14 -7.58
CA GLU A 64 -10.98 0.22 -9.00
C GLU A 64 -9.46 0.24 -9.20
N THR A 65 -8.70 0.97 -8.35
CA THR A 65 -7.23 0.94 -8.35
C THR A 65 -6.73 -0.49 -8.16
N TRP A 66 -7.24 -1.18 -7.13
CA TRP A 66 -6.83 -2.54 -6.83
C TRP A 66 -7.26 -3.52 -7.92
N LYS A 67 -8.48 -3.37 -8.46
CA LYS A 67 -8.96 -4.18 -9.57
C LYS A 67 -8.00 -4.10 -10.76
N LEU A 68 -7.47 -2.93 -11.11
CA LEU A 68 -6.55 -2.80 -12.23
C LEU A 68 -5.15 -3.31 -11.89
N ALA A 69 -4.64 -2.99 -10.69
CA ALA A 69 -3.32 -3.42 -10.25
C ALA A 69 -3.21 -4.96 -10.14
N VAL A 70 -4.21 -5.63 -9.57
CA VAL A 70 -4.17 -7.07 -9.29
C VAL A 70 -4.12 -7.94 -10.55
N HIS A 71 -4.59 -7.44 -11.70
CA HIS A 71 -4.50 -8.18 -12.98
C HIS A 71 -3.07 -8.28 -13.50
N GLU A 72 -2.16 -7.43 -13.01
CA GLU A 72 -0.76 -7.41 -13.42
C GLU A 72 0.11 -8.31 -12.52
N LEU A 73 -0.43 -8.81 -11.41
CA LEU A 73 0.29 -9.69 -10.49
C LEU A 73 0.34 -11.11 -11.03
N PRO A 74 1.45 -11.84 -10.84
CA PRO A 74 1.57 -13.23 -11.28
C PRO A 74 0.63 -14.16 -10.51
N VAL A 75 0.38 -13.85 -9.23
CA VAL A 75 -0.55 -14.58 -8.36
C VAL A 75 -1.44 -13.55 -7.67
N ARG A 76 -2.75 -13.77 -7.73
CA ARG A 76 -3.73 -12.92 -7.06
C ARG A 76 -3.79 -13.27 -5.57
N PRO A 77 -3.49 -12.33 -4.65
CA PRO A 77 -3.64 -12.58 -3.21
C PRO A 77 -5.12 -12.69 -2.83
N ARG A 78 -5.38 -13.28 -1.66
CA ARG A 78 -6.69 -13.12 -1.01
C ARG A 78 -6.96 -11.63 -0.83
N THR A 79 -8.11 -11.16 -1.27
CA THR A 79 -8.51 -9.75 -1.11
C THR A 79 -9.61 -9.63 -0.08
N VAL A 80 -9.43 -8.76 0.90
CA VAL A 80 -10.46 -8.37 1.88
C VAL A 80 -10.72 -6.88 1.71
N TYR A 81 -12.00 -6.52 1.62
CA TYR A 81 -12.43 -5.14 1.59
C TYR A 81 -12.71 -4.67 3.03
N GLU A 82 -12.06 -3.60 3.44
CA GLU A 82 -12.01 -3.13 4.83
C GLU A 82 -12.48 -1.68 4.92
N ASP A 83 -13.63 -1.46 5.57
CA ASP A 83 -14.22 -0.12 5.72
C ASP A 83 -13.34 0.78 6.59
N ARG A 84 -12.64 0.21 7.59
CA ARG A 84 -11.73 0.95 8.50
C ARG A 84 -10.55 1.62 7.79
N LEU A 85 -10.27 1.25 6.53
CA LEU A 85 -9.24 1.91 5.72
C LEU A 85 -9.69 3.25 5.12
N TYR A 86 -11.01 3.50 5.05
CA TYR A 86 -11.54 4.78 4.58
C TYR A 86 -11.43 5.83 5.70
N ASP A 87 -10.77 6.95 5.42
CA ASP A 87 -10.47 8.02 6.41
C ASP A 87 -9.74 7.53 7.68
N ALA A 88 -8.96 6.46 7.57
CA ALA A 88 -8.16 5.90 8.66
C ALA A 88 -7.09 6.89 9.17
N THR A 89 -6.99 7.03 10.49
CA THR A 89 -5.85 7.69 11.12
C THR A 89 -4.62 6.78 11.10
N LEU A 90 -3.44 7.32 11.40
CA LEU A 90 -2.22 6.51 11.51
C LEU A 90 -2.37 5.41 12.58
N GLY A 91 -3.03 5.70 13.70
CA GLY A 91 -3.30 4.73 14.76
C GLY A 91 -4.22 3.59 14.30
N ASP A 92 -5.28 3.91 13.54
CA ASP A 92 -6.19 2.90 12.98
C ASP A 92 -5.45 1.97 12.01
N LEU A 93 -4.53 2.54 11.22
CA LEU A 93 -3.71 1.77 10.29
C LEU A 93 -2.75 0.82 11.01
N PHE A 94 -2.08 1.26 12.07
CA PHE A 94 -1.26 0.37 12.90
C PHE A 94 -2.09 -0.75 13.52
N ALA A 95 -3.26 -0.41 14.10
CA ALA A 95 -4.15 -1.40 14.69
C ALA A 95 -4.57 -2.46 13.67
N LEU A 96 -4.96 -2.03 12.46
CA LEU A 96 -5.34 -2.93 11.37
C LEU A 96 -4.18 -3.82 10.90
N VAL A 97 -2.98 -3.26 10.75
CA VAL A 97 -1.80 -4.06 10.36
C VAL A 97 -1.47 -5.09 11.44
N ASN A 98 -1.56 -4.72 12.73
CA ASN A 98 -1.27 -5.59 13.87
C ASN A 98 -2.29 -6.73 14.05
N GLU A 99 -3.47 -6.64 13.43
CA GLU A 99 -4.47 -7.71 13.38
C GLU A 99 -4.16 -8.79 12.32
N THR A 100 -3.16 -8.58 11.46
CA THR A 100 -2.79 -9.53 10.40
C THR A 100 -2.23 -10.84 11.01
N SER A 101 -2.65 -11.99 10.47
CA SER A 101 -2.11 -13.30 10.90
C SER A 101 -0.65 -13.44 10.49
N ASP A 102 0.17 -14.07 11.33
CA ASP A 102 1.57 -14.41 11.01
C ASP A 102 1.71 -15.47 9.91
N ASP A 103 0.60 -16.08 9.45
CA ASP A 103 0.58 -16.90 8.23
C ASP A 103 0.71 -16.05 6.94
N VAL A 104 0.52 -14.73 7.03
CA VAL A 104 0.73 -13.77 5.93
C VAL A 104 2.19 -13.34 5.92
N ASN A 105 2.92 -13.60 4.84
CA ASN A 105 4.29 -13.15 4.67
C ASN A 105 4.36 -11.75 4.04
N ASP A 106 3.61 -11.56 2.96
CA ASP A 106 3.56 -10.30 2.23
C ASP A 106 2.12 -9.74 2.21
N LEU A 107 1.97 -8.50 2.69
CA LEU A 107 0.71 -7.78 2.80
C LEU A 107 0.67 -6.59 1.81
N ILE A 108 -0.45 -6.37 1.14
CA ILE A 108 -0.73 -5.15 0.38
C ILE A 108 -1.85 -4.37 1.07
N LEU A 109 -1.62 -3.10 1.36
CA LEU A 109 -2.60 -2.15 1.90
C LEU A 109 -2.96 -1.12 0.84
N ILE A 110 -4.23 -1.04 0.45
CA ILE A 110 -4.73 -0.09 -0.55
C ILE A 110 -5.66 0.92 0.12
N GLY A 111 -5.22 2.17 0.22
CA GLY A 111 -5.89 3.20 1.02
C GLY A 111 -5.74 4.62 0.51
N HIS A 112 -5.88 5.57 1.43
CA HIS A 112 -5.98 7.00 1.15
C HIS A 112 -4.86 7.79 1.84
N ASN A 113 -4.60 8.98 1.31
CA ASN A 113 -3.81 9.97 2.05
C ASN A 113 -4.70 10.80 2.96
N PRO A 114 -4.17 11.32 4.07
CA PRO A 114 -2.74 11.31 4.45
C PRO A 114 -2.23 9.98 5.04
N GLY A 115 -3.13 9.05 5.39
CA GLY A 115 -2.79 7.80 6.09
C GLY A 115 -1.70 6.94 5.45
N MET A 116 -1.77 6.66 4.14
CA MET A 116 -0.75 5.83 3.46
C MET A 116 0.64 6.45 3.52
N HIS A 117 0.74 7.76 3.33
CA HIS A 117 2.03 8.45 3.46
C HIS A 117 2.54 8.41 4.90
N ALA A 118 1.68 8.73 5.86
CA ALA A 118 2.05 8.74 7.27
C ALA A 118 2.50 7.36 7.76
N LEU A 119 1.85 6.30 7.31
CA LEU A 119 2.24 4.94 7.65
C LEU A 119 3.57 4.54 6.97
N ALA A 120 3.77 4.92 5.71
CA ALA A 120 5.04 4.66 5.03
C ALA A 120 6.20 5.33 5.76
N ASP A 121 6.04 6.59 6.15
CA ASP A 121 7.04 7.34 6.92
C ASP A 121 7.25 6.73 8.32
N ALA A 122 6.16 6.45 9.04
CA ALA A 122 6.21 5.90 10.38
C ALA A 122 6.90 4.53 10.47
N LEU A 123 6.70 3.65 9.49
CA LEU A 123 7.32 2.33 9.47
C LEU A 123 8.79 2.34 9.06
N SER A 124 9.25 3.39 8.36
CA SER A 124 10.58 3.46 7.75
C SER A 124 11.64 3.95 8.74
N GLY A 125 12.10 3.06 9.62
CA GLY A 125 13.24 3.33 10.51
C GLY A 125 14.58 3.31 9.78
N GLU A 126 14.67 2.50 8.72
CA GLU A 126 15.80 2.42 7.80
C GLU A 126 15.34 2.61 6.35
N ALA A 127 16.29 2.79 5.43
CA ALA A 127 16.00 2.96 4.01
C ALA A 127 17.09 2.34 3.12
N GLU A 128 16.69 1.77 2.00
CA GLU A 128 17.61 1.39 0.94
C GLU A 128 17.93 2.61 0.07
N GLY A 129 19.21 2.98 -0.02
CA GLY A 129 19.67 4.12 -0.80
C GLY A 129 18.97 5.43 -0.42
N ASP A 130 18.54 6.21 -1.42
CA ASP A 130 17.85 7.49 -1.27
C ASP A 130 16.30 7.36 -1.30
N THR A 131 15.75 6.19 -0.93
CA THR A 131 14.29 5.96 -0.98
C THR A 131 13.51 6.92 -0.08
N ILE A 132 13.95 7.17 1.16
CA ILE A 132 13.34 8.17 2.05
C ILE A 132 13.44 9.57 1.42
N GLY A 133 14.61 9.98 0.95
CA GLY A 133 14.78 11.31 0.34
C GLY A 133 13.89 11.50 -0.89
N ARG A 134 13.71 10.46 -1.71
CA ARG A 134 12.76 10.46 -2.84
C ARG A 134 11.32 10.60 -2.36
N MET A 135 10.92 9.90 -1.30
CA MET A 135 9.57 10.00 -0.71
C MET A 135 9.33 11.41 -0.16
N THR A 136 10.27 11.97 0.61
CA THR A 136 10.17 13.34 1.14
C THR A 136 10.01 14.38 0.03
N ARG A 137 10.82 14.29 -1.04
CA ARG A 137 10.77 15.24 -2.16
C ARG A 137 9.52 15.10 -3.02
N SER A 138 9.03 13.88 -3.22
CA SER A 138 7.88 13.60 -4.09
C SER A 138 6.54 13.65 -3.36
N GLY A 139 6.56 13.62 -2.03
CA GLY A 139 5.40 13.28 -1.21
C GLY A 139 4.89 11.89 -1.54
N PHE A 140 3.57 11.70 -1.48
CA PHE A 140 2.92 10.42 -1.79
C PHE A 140 1.70 10.64 -2.71
N PRO A 141 1.89 11.07 -3.98
CA PRO A 141 0.80 11.35 -4.91
C PRO A 141 -0.07 10.11 -5.19
N ALA A 142 -1.18 10.32 -5.89
CA ALA A 142 -2.08 9.21 -6.25
C ALA A 142 -1.32 8.11 -7.01
N ALA A 143 -1.67 6.84 -6.77
CA ALA A 143 -0.98 5.63 -7.26
C ALA A 143 0.45 5.42 -6.77
N SER A 144 1.00 6.26 -5.87
CA SER A 144 2.27 5.98 -5.22
C SER A 144 2.24 4.67 -4.44
N LEU A 145 3.38 3.97 -4.45
CA LEU A 145 3.61 2.77 -3.66
C LEU A 145 4.91 2.87 -2.87
N ALA A 146 4.90 2.31 -1.65
CA ALA A 146 6.08 2.04 -0.84
C ALA A 146 6.13 0.55 -0.50
N VAL A 147 7.33 -0.03 -0.51
CA VAL A 147 7.59 -1.40 -0.08
C VAL A 147 8.48 -1.34 1.15
N ILE A 148 7.97 -1.80 2.29
CA ILE A 148 8.69 -1.84 3.56
C ILE A 148 8.90 -3.29 3.94
N ALA A 149 10.13 -3.65 4.32
CA ALA A 149 10.47 -4.96 4.85
C ALA A 149 10.82 -4.89 6.34
N PHE A 150 10.42 -5.89 7.12
CA PHE A 150 10.74 -5.99 8.54
C PHE A 150 10.84 -7.46 8.97
N ASN A 151 11.43 -7.70 10.15
CA ASN A 151 11.50 -9.03 10.76
C ASN A 151 10.54 -9.11 11.95
N GLY A 152 9.94 -10.28 12.17
CA GLY A 152 9.07 -10.54 13.33
C GLY A 152 7.59 -10.72 12.97
N SER A 153 6.73 -10.48 13.96
CA SER A 153 5.28 -10.69 13.86
C SER A 153 4.57 -9.42 13.39
N TRP A 154 3.42 -9.56 12.73
CA TRP A 154 2.55 -8.41 12.45
C TRP A 154 2.13 -7.69 13.73
N LYS A 155 1.97 -8.41 14.85
CA LYS A 155 1.58 -7.83 16.14
C LYS A 155 2.62 -6.90 16.75
N SER A 156 3.88 -6.99 16.30
CA SER A 156 4.98 -6.12 16.74
C SER A 156 5.25 -4.98 15.76
N VAL A 157 4.39 -4.76 14.76
CA VAL A 157 4.58 -3.63 13.86
C VAL A 157 4.30 -2.32 14.61
N GLU A 158 5.35 -1.51 14.68
CA GLU A 158 5.36 -0.21 15.34
C GLU A 158 6.23 0.78 14.57
N HIS A 159 6.38 1.99 15.10
CA HIS A 159 7.21 3.02 14.48
C HIS A 159 8.66 2.55 14.31
N GLY A 160 9.22 2.79 13.12
CA GLY A 160 10.62 2.51 12.81
C GLY A 160 10.97 1.03 12.65
N VAL A 161 9.99 0.11 12.69
CA VAL A 161 10.25 -1.34 12.67
C VAL A 161 10.87 -1.84 11.37
N GLY A 162 10.67 -1.11 10.27
CA GLY A 162 10.97 -1.57 8.92
C GLY A 162 12.03 -0.76 8.20
N ARG A 163 12.51 -1.34 7.12
CA ARG A 163 13.33 -0.70 6.10
C ARG A 163 12.51 -0.40 4.86
N LEU A 164 12.52 0.85 4.40
CA LEU A 164 11.96 1.23 3.10
C LEU A 164 12.84 0.66 1.99
N VAL A 165 12.37 -0.40 1.33
CA VAL A 165 13.09 -1.13 0.28
C VAL A 165 12.91 -0.43 -1.07
N ASP A 166 11.67 -0.04 -1.38
CA ASP A 166 11.38 0.68 -2.61
C ASP A 166 10.31 1.73 -2.38
N PHE A 167 10.38 2.78 -3.19
CA PHE A 167 9.37 3.82 -3.27
C PHE A 167 9.20 4.22 -4.73
N TRP A 168 7.97 4.21 -5.21
CA TRP A 168 7.63 4.58 -6.57
C TRP A 168 6.44 5.53 -6.63
N THR A 169 6.52 6.47 -7.55
CA THR A 169 5.44 7.39 -7.90
C THR A 169 5.20 7.35 -9.41
N PRO A 170 3.94 7.51 -9.87
CA PRO A 170 3.69 7.73 -11.28
C PRO A 170 4.37 9.04 -11.71
N ARG A 171 4.90 9.05 -12.93
CA ARG A 171 5.37 10.30 -13.55
C ARG A 171 4.13 11.04 -14.08
N GLY A 172 4.15 12.37 -13.98
CA GLY A 172 3.15 13.24 -14.60
C GLY A 172 2.98 12.94 -16.09
#